data_AF-A0AAU9VVP7-F1
#
_entry.id   AF-A0AAU9VVP7-F1
#
_cell.length_a   1.000
_cell.length_b   1.000
_cell.length_c   1.000
_cell.angle_alpha   90.00
_cell.angle_beta   90.00
_cell.angle_gamma   90.00
#
_symmetry.space_group_name_H-M   'P 1'
#
loop_
_entity.id
_entity.type
_entity.pdbx_description
1 polymer ?
#
loop_
_entity_poly.entity_id
_entity_poly.type
_entity_poly.pdbx_seq_one_letter_code
_entity_poly.pdbx_strand_id
1 'polypeptide(L)'
;MDVTSLYTNIPQEEGITIVCQAYEKYHNNSPPIPSHYLKQILGLILKENSFQFNGVNFLQCFGTAMGTRMAVAFANLFMAEIETKLLHQSRVKPRVWKRYIDDVFSLWDVRKQDIDLFIEQANTFYPTIKFTVEISETEITFLDTVVYKGERFQNEAILDVKTHYKPTETFIYISV
;
A
#
# COMPACT_ATOMS: atom_id res chain seq x y z
N MET A 1 -1.95 1.09 -9.74
CA MET A 1 -1.48 2.29 -9.01
C MET A 1 -0.41 1.80 -8.04
N ASP A 2 0.55 2.63 -7.69
CA ASP A 2 1.61 2.30 -6.74
C ASP A 2 1.80 3.47 -5.76
N VAL A 3 1.99 3.18 -4.48
CA VAL A 3 2.16 4.20 -3.44
C VAL A 3 3.62 4.63 -3.38
N THR A 4 3.86 5.90 -3.72
CA THR A 4 5.22 6.44 -3.78
C THR A 4 5.87 6.45 -2.39
N SER A 5 6.98 5.71 -2.26
CA SER A 5 7.81 5.68 -1.04
C SER A 5 7.00 5.47 0.24
N LEU A 6 6.11 4.46 0.23
CA LEU A 6 5.12 4.22 1.27
C LEU A 6 5.70 4.34 2.69
N TYR A 7 6.71 3.53 3.02
CA TYR A 7 7.25 3.47 4.38
C TYR A 7 7.81 4.81 4.88
N THR A 8 8.43 5.61 4.02
CA THR A 8 9.01 6.90 4.43
C THR A 8 7.98 8.01 4.53
N ASN A 9 6.76 7.79 4.03
CA ASN A 9 5.71 8.80 3.94
C ASN A 9 4.60 8.67 4.99
N ILE A 10 4.69 7.69 5.91
CA ILE A 10 3.69 7.50 6.97
C ILE A 10 4.03 8.36 8.19
N PRO A 11 3.14 9.25 8.64
CA PRO A 11 3.33 9.97 9.89
C PRO A 11 3.17 9.02 11.08
N GLN A 12 4.21 8.96 11.92
CA GLN A 12 4.32 8.00 13.01
C GLN A 12 3.18 8.13 14.04
N GLU A 13 2.87 9.35 14.51
CA GLU A 13 1.84 9.57 15.53
C GLU A 13 0.43 9.16 15.07
N GLU A 14 0.06 9.57 13.86
CA GLU A 14 -1.24 9.22 13.28
C GLU A 14 -1.30 7.72 13.00
N GLY A 15 -0.24 7.14 12.44
CA GLY A 15 -0.17 5.70 12.19
C GLY A 15 -0.28 4.88 13.48
N ILE A 16 0.38 5.28 14.57
CA ILE A 16 0.26 4.62 15.88
C ILE A 16 -1.19 4.69 16.36
N THR A 17 -1.83 5.85 16.20
CA THR A 17 -3.24 6.04 16.59
C THR A 17 -4.17 5.13 15.80
N ILE A 18 -3.99 5.05 14.47
CA ILE A 18 -4.77 4.18 13.58
C ILE A 18 -4.58 2.71 13.98
N VAL A 19 -3.35 2.27 14.24
CA VAL A 19 -3.09 0.89 14.69
C VAL A 19 -3.78 0.60 16.02
N CYS A 20 -3.74 1.51 16.99
CA CYS A 20 -4.42 1.34 18.27
C CYS A 20 -5.95 1.24 18.10
N GLN A 21 -6.54 2.10 17.27
CA GLN A 21 -7.98 2.07 16.98
C GLN A 21 -8.38 0.77 16.26
N ALA A 22 -7.59 0.33 15.28
CA ALA A 22 -7.84 -0.92 14.58
C ALA A 22 -7.76 -2.12 15.52
N TYR A 23 -6.79 -2.13 16.44
CA TYR A 23 -6.62 -3.16 17.46
C TYR A 23 -7.80 -3.22 18.43
N GLU A 24 -8.24 -2.07 18.95
CA GLU A 24 -9.43 -1.98 19.81
C GLU A 24 -10.68 -2.48 19.09
N LYS A 25 -10.90 -2.01 17.85
CA LYS A 25 -12.04 -2.42 17.03
C LYS A 25 -12.05 -3.92 16.75
N TYR A 26 -10.89 -4.51 16.46
CA TYR A 26 -10.76 -5.96 16.22
C TYR A 26 -11.19 -6.78 17.44
N HIS A 27 -10.95 -6.26 18.64
CA HIS A 27 -11.33 -6.90 19.91
C HIS A 27 -12.67 -6.38 20.49
N ASN A 28 -13.53 -5.76 19.68
CA ASN A 28 -14.81 -5.18 20.15
C ASN A 28 -14.63 -4.28 21.40
N ASN A 29 -13.59 -3.46 21.40
CA ASN A 29 -13.18 -2.57 22.49
C ASN A 29 -12.85 -3.28 23.81
N SER A 30 -12.58 -4.59 23.78
CA SER A 30 -12.16 -5.40 24.93
C SER A 30 -10.85 -6.15 24.62
N PRO A 31 -9.76 -5.44 24.28
CA PRO A 31 -8.49 -6.10 23.95
C PRO A 31 -7.87 -6.77 25.18
N PRO A 32 -7.18 -7.92 24.99
CA PRO A 32 -6.48 -8.60 26.08
C PRO A 32 -5.32 -7.77 26.65
N ILE A 33 -4.73 -6.88 25.84
CA ILE A 33 -3.71 -5.94 26.26
C ILE A 33 -4.29 -4.52 26.09
N PRO A 34 -4.23 -3.65 27.11
CA PRO A 34 -4.64 -2.27 26.95
C PRO A 34 -3.86 -1.55 25.83
N SER A 35 -4.58 -0.81 24.97
CA SER A 35 -4.02 -0.14 23.79
C SER A 35 -2.91 0.87 24.11
N HIS A 36 -2.89 1.44 25.32
CA HIS A 36 -1.82 2.36 25.73
C HIS A 36 -0.46 1.67 25.82
N TYR A 37 -0.38 0.37 26.16
CA TYR A 37 0.87 -0.38 26.12
C TYR A 37 1.33 -0.62 24.68
N LEU A 38 0.40 -0.95 23.79
CA LEU A 38 0.68 -1.07 22.36
C LEU A 38 1.21 0.25 21.80
N LYS A 39 0.58 1.38 22.15
CA LYS A 39 1.02 2.73 21.78
C LYS A 39 2.46 3.01 22.23
N GLN A 40 2.80 2.66 23.47
CA GLN A 40 4.16 2.85 24.00
C GLN A 40 5.19 2.00 23.24
N ILE A 41 4.90 0.71 23.02
CA ILE A 41 5.81 -0.20 22.30
C ILE A 41 6.00 0.24 20.85
N LEU A 42 4.92 0.62 20.15
CA LEU A 42 5.01 1.15 18.80
C LEU A 42 5.79 2.47 18.77
N GLY A 43 5.61 3.33 19.77
CA GLY A 43 6.40 4.55 19.95
C GLY A 43 7.89 4.26 20.02
N LEU A 44 8.30 3.26 20.81
CA LEU A 44 9.71 2.85 20.90
C LEU A 44 10.23 2.33 19.56
N ILE A 45 9.49 1.45 18.89
CA ILE A 45 9.93 0.84 17.62
C ILE A 45 10.10 1.89 16.51
N LEU A 46 9.18 2.85 16.44
CA LEU A 46 9.11 3.81 15.33
C LEU A 46 9.96 5.06 15.58
N LYS A 47 10.07 5.53 16.83
CA LYS A 47 10.75 6.80 17.14
C LYS A 47 12.18 6.63 17.60
N GLU A 48 12.53 5.49 18.21
CA GLU A 48 13.88 5.21 18.70
C GLU A 48 14.69 4.41 17.66
N ASN A 49 14.42 4.63 16.38
CA ASN A 49 15.12 3.96 15.29
C ASN A 49 16.38 4.75 14.91
N SER A 50 17.50 4.42 15.56
CA SER A 50 18.80 4.97 15.22
C SER A 50 19.61 4.03 14.35
N PHE A 51 20.31 4.56 13.35
CA PHE A 51 21.23 3.81 12.49
C PHE A 51 22.50 4.62 12.21
N GLN A 52 23.56 3.93 11.80
CA GLN A 52 24.82 4.57 11.44
C GLN A 52 25.02 4.52 9.93
N PHE A 53 25.40 5.65 9.35
CA PHE A 53 25.80 5.75 7.94
C PHE A 53 27.05 6.61 7.83
N ASN A 54 28.09 6.11 7.15
CA ASN A 54 29.40 6.77 7.03
C ASN A 54 30.00 7.23 8.37
N GLY A 55 29.86 6.41 9.42
CA GLY A 55 30.35 6.73 10.77
C GLY A 55 29.55 7.80 11.51
N VAL A 56 28.47 8.32 10.93
CA VAL A 56 27.56 9.29 11.55
C VAL A 56 26.29 8.59 11.98
N ASN A 57 25.84 8.88 13.20
CA ASN A 57 24.59 8.33 13.75
C ASN A 57 23.42 9.22 13.35
N PHE A 58 22.35 8.61 12.86
CA PHE A 58 21.10 9.26 12.48
C PHE A 58 19.95 8.65 13.26
N LEU A 59 18.95 9.47 13.57
CA LEU A 59 17.67 9.05 14.13
C LEU A 59 16.59 9.24 13.06
N GLN A 60 15.77 8.23 12.83
CA GLN A 60 14.64 8.35 11.92
C GLN A 60 13.50 9.13 12.59
N CYS A 61 13.30 10.37 12.18
CA CYS A 61 12.26 11.25 12.73
C CYS A 61 10.91 11.16 12.00
N PHE A 62 10.84 10.46 10.86
CA PHE A 62 9.63 10.38 10.04
C PHE A 62 9.57 9.07 9.24
N GLY A 63 8.35 8.60 8.94
CA GLY A 63 8.14 7.30 8.31
C GLY A 63 8.40 6.14 9.27
N THR A 64 8.53 4.94 8.70
CA THR A 64 8.94 3.73 9.40
C THR A 64 10.19 3.15 8.74
N ALA A 65 11.12 2.64 9.54
CA ALA A 65 12.30 1.96 9.02
C ALA A 65 11.86 0.68 8.30
N MET A 66 12.34 0.51 7.07
CA MET A 66 12.22 -0.75 6.36
C MET A 66 13.01 -1.84 7.09
N GLY A 67 12.50 -3.07 7.07
CA GLY A 67 13.15 -4.22 7.72
C GLY A 67 12.81 -4.42 9.19
N THR A 68 12.08 -3.50 9.84
CA THR A 68 11.49 -3.81 11.15
C THR A 68 10.35 -4.80 10.98
N ARG A 69 10.21 -5.75 11.93
CA ARG A 69 9.13 -6.76 11.90
C ARG A 69 7.73 -6.14 11.86
N MET A 70 7.57 -4.91 12.36
CA MET A 70 6.29 -4.21 12.40
C MET A 70 6.00 -3.38 11.15
N ALA A 71 7.01 -3.00 10.35
CA ALA A 71 6.85 -2.05 9.24
C ALA A 71 5.71 -2.42 8.28
N VAL A 72 5.66 -3.68 7.84
CA VAL A 72 4.66 -4.15 6.86
C VAL A 72 3.25 -4.08 7.44
N ALA A 73 3.05 -4.56 8.67
CA ALA A 73 1.75 -4.53 9.34
C ALA A 73 1.29 -3.08 9.61
N PHE A 74 2.22 -2.23 10.04
CA PHE A 74 1.99 -0.81 10.28
C PHE A 74 1.56 -0.09 8.99
N ALA A 75 2.30 -0.27 7.90
CA ALA A 75 1.98 0.33 6.62
C ALA A 75 0.65 -0.16 6.06
N ASN A 76 0.35 -1.46 6.19
CA ASN A 76 -0.91 -2.02 5.72
C ASN A 76 -2.12 -1.48 6.48
N LEU A 77 -2.03 -1.35 7.81
CA LEU A 77 -3.11 -0.79 8.64
C LEU A 77 -3.32 0.69 8.36
N PHE A 78 -2.24 1.46 8.24
CA PHE A 78 -2.31 2.87 7.88
C PHE A 78 -2.99 3.07 6.52
N MET A 79 -2.50 2.36 5.48
CA MET A 79 -3.07 2.47 4.15
C MET A 79 -4.52 2.00 4.09
N ALA A 80 -4.89 0.93 4.81
CA ALA A 80 -6.27 0.45 4.83
C ALA A 80 -7.26 1.52 5.34
N GLU A 81 -6.88 2.30 6.35
CA GLU A 81 -7.70 3.40 6.85
C GLU A 81 -7.82 4.54 5.83
N ILE A 82 -6.72 4.93 5.21
CA ILE A 82 -6.69 5.99 4.17
C ILE A 82 -7.52 5.57 2.96
N GLU A 83 -7.32 4.36 2.45
CA GLU A 83 -8.06 3.80 1.31
C GLU A 83 -9.55 3.68 1.61
N THR A 84 -9.92 3.23 2.81
CA THR A 84 -11.33 3.12 3.21
C THR A 84 -12.01 4.48 3.15
N LYS A 85 -11.38 5.53 3.69
CA LYS A 85 -11.93 6.88 3.66
C LYS A 85 -11.96 7.45 2.24
N LEU A 86 -10.89 7.28 1.47
CA LEU A 86 -10.80 7.71 0.06
C LEU A 86 -11.94 7.09 -0.75
N LEU A 87 -12.04 5.76 -0.77
CA LEU A 87 -13.07 5.03 -1.51
C LEU A 87 -14.47 5.35 -1.01
N HIS A 88 -14.65 5.65 0.28
CA HIS A 88 -15.94 6.06 0.80
C HIS A 88 -16.37 7.42 0.23
N GLN A 89 -15.47 8.41 0.22
CA GLN A 89 -15.72 9.79 -0.21
C GLN A 89 -15.72 9.98 -1.74
N SER A 90 -15.10 9.07 -2.50
CA SER A 90 -15.08 9.17 -3.96
C SER A 90 -16.46 8.95 -4.57
N ARG A 91 -16.83 9.85 -5.51
CA ARG A 91 -18.08 9.75 -6.29
C ARG A 91 -18.08 8.53 -7.21
N VAL A 92 -16.95 8.30 -7.87
CA VAL A 92 -16.73 7.18 -8.78
C VAL A 92 -15.77 6.22 -8.09
N LYS A 93 -16.08 4.93 -8.14
CA LYS A 93 -15.35 3.89 -7.43
C LYS A 93 -14.94 2.79 -8.39
N PRO A 94 -13.78 2.16 -8.19
CA PRO A 94 -13.38 0.99 -8.95
C PRO A 94 -14.32 -0.18 -8.63
N ARG A 95 -14.55 -1.06 -9.61
CA ARG A 95 -15.26 -2.32 -9.39
C ARG A 95 -14.48 -3.28 -8.50
N VAL A 96 -13.16 -3.26 -8.66
CA VAL A 96 -12.22 -4.08 -7.92
C VAL A 96 -11.12 -3.17 -7.41
N TRP A 97 -10.81 -3.27 -6.12
CA TRP A 97 -9.66 -2.66 -5.49
C TRP A 97 -8.94 -3.72 -4.67
N LYS A 98 -7.68 -4.00 -5.01
CA LYS A 98 -6.82 -4.95 -4.30
C LYS A 98 -5.46 -4.30 -4.11
N ARG A 99 -4.89 -4.41 -2.92
CA ARG A 99 -3.57 -3.88 -2.61
C ARG A 99 -2.66 -4.98 -2.06
N TYR A 100 -1.43 -4.99 -2.53
CA TYR A 100 -0.33 -5.77 -2.00
C TYR A 100 0.77 -4.78 -1.58
N ILE A 101 0.88 -4.49 -0.28
CA ILE A 101 1.79 -3.48 0.27
C ILE A 101 1.57 -2.10 -0.38
N ASP A 102 2.41 -1.69 -1.33
CA ASP A 102 2.38 -0.43 -2.07
C ASP A 102 1.69 -0.56 -3.44
N ASP A 103 1.69 -1.76 -4.03
CA ASP A 103 1.05 -2.04 -5.31
C ASP A 103 -0.47 -2.18 -5.18
N VAL A 104 -1.21 -1.39 -5.94
CA VAL A 104 -2.67 -1.41 -6.03
C VAL A 104 -3.13 -1.84 -7.43
N PHE A 105 -3.87 -2.94 -7.48
CA PHE A 105 -4.60 -3.39 -8.64
C PHE A 105 -6.05 -2.89 -8.58
N SER A 106 -6.51 -2.23 -9.65
CA SER A 106 -7.89 -1.77 -9.74
C SER A 106 -8.51 -1.95 -11.12
N LEU A 107 -9.81 -2.27 -11.16
CA LEU A 107 -10.59 -2.43 -12.39
C LEU A 107 -11.72 -1.40 -12.44
N TRP A 108 -11.89 -0.79 -13.61
CA TRP A 108 -12.83 0.29 -13.85
C TRP A 108 -13.67 0.00 -15.09
N ASP A 109 -14.97 0.28 -15.03
CA ASP A 109 -15.93 0.20 -16.14
C ASP A 109 -16.50 1.58 -16.52
N VAL A 110 -15.74 2.63 -16.22
CA VAL A 110 -16.08 4.02 -16.48
C VAL A 110 -15.10 4.64 -17.49
N ARG A 111 -15.40 5.85 -17.95
CA ARG A 111 -14.54 6.57 -18.89
C ARG A 111 -13.24 7.00 -18.21
N LYS A 112 -12.16 7.04 -18.97
CA LYS A 112 -10.84 7.48 -18.51
C LYS A 112 -10.86 8.82 -17.75
N GLN A 113 -11.65 9.79 -18.21
CA GLN A 113 -11.80 11.08 -17.52
C GLN A 113 -12.29 10.96 -16.07
N ASP A 114 -13.22 10.04 -15.81
CA ASP A 114 -13.73 9.79 -14.46
C ASP A 114 -12.67 9.10 -13.58
N ILE A 115 -11.78 8.29 -14.18
CA ILE A 115 -10.62 7.69 -13.51
C ILE A 115 -9.57 8.77 -13.20
N ASP A 116 -9.26 9.66 -14.14
CA ASP A 116 -8.30 10.75 -13.96
C ASP A 116 -8.71 11.66 -12.79
N LEU A 117 -10.00 11.98 -12.66
CA LEU A 117 -10.55 12.72 -11.52
C LEU A 117 -10.37 11.97 -10.19
N PHE A 118 -10.56 10.66 -10.18
CA PHE A 118 -10.29 9.85 -8.99
C PHE A 118 -8.81 9.87 -8.62
N ILE A 119 -7.90 9.81 -9.60
CA ILE A 119 -6.45 9.85 -9.38
C ILE A 119 -6.04 11.20 -8.79
N GLU A 120 -6.60 12.30 -9.30
CA GLU A 120 -6.39 13.64 -8.74
C GLU A 120 -6.89 13.71 -7.29
N GLN A 121 -8.10 13.19 -7.02
CA GLN A 121 -8.62 13.10 -5.66
C GLN A 121 -7.70 12.27 -4.77
N ALA A 122 -7.27 11.09 -5.20
CA ALA A 122 -6.40 10.22 -4.42
C ALA A 122 -5.07 10.88 -4.07
N ASN A 123 -4.48 11.61 -5.02
CA ASN A 123 -3.22 12.35 -4.81
C ASN A 123 -3.38 13.63 -3.98
N THR A 124 -4.59 14.16 -3.82
CA THR A 124 -4.87 15.32 -2.95
C THR A 124 -5.47 14.92 -1.60
N PHE A 125 -5.92 13.67 -1.48
CA PHE A 125 -6.63 13.15 -0.30
C PHE A 125 -5.79 13.18 0.97
N TYR A 126 -4.51 12.83 0.86
CA TYR A 126 -3.59 12.84 1.99
C TYR A 126 -2.29 13.57 1.62
N PRO A 127 -1.74 14.45 2.50
CA PRO A 127 -0.60 15.29 2.14
C PRO A 127 0.64 14.50 1.73
N THR A 128 1.00 13.45 2.48
CA THR A 128 2.26 12.71 2.28
C THR A 128 2.11 11.44 1.44
N ILE A 129 0.89 10.94 1.24
CA ILE A 129 0.65 9.74 0.43
C ILE A 129 0.32 10.17 -0.98
N LYS A 130 1.10 9.65 -1.94
CA LYS A 130 0.96 9.90 -3.37
C LYS A 130 0.94 8.58 -4.12
N PHE A 131 0.27 8.58 -5.26
CA PHE A 131 0.08 7.43 -6.12
C PHE A 131 0.64 7.71 -7.51
N THR A 132 1.48 6.80 -8.00
CA THR A 132 1.80 6.66 -9.42
C THR A 132 0.76 5.75 -10.07
N VAL A 133 0.45 5.99 -11.35
CA VAL A 133 -0.62 5.26 -12.03
C VAL A 133 -0.20 4.86 -13.42
N GLU A 134 -0.40 3.58 -13.72
CA GLU A 134 -0.40 3.01 -15.06
C GLU A 134 -1.83 2.59 -15.39
N ILE A 135 -2.32 2.97 -16.58
CA ILE A 135 -3.66 2.64 -17.06
C ILE A 135 -3.53 1.96 -18.41
N SER A 136 -4.18 0.82 -18.57
CA SER A 136 -4.25 0.09 -19.82
C SER A 136 -5.62 -0.52 -20.00
N GLU A 137 -6.09 -0.56 -21.24
CA GLU A 137 -7.38 -1.16 -21.60
C GLU A 137 -7.27 -2.66 -21.91
N THR A 138 -6.06 -3.17 -22.19
CA THR A 138 -5.85 -4.53 -22.72
C THR A 138 -5.08 -5.42 -21.75
N GLU A 139 -3.97 -4.94 -21.22
CA GLU A 139 -3.11 -5.68 -20.30
C GLU A 139 -2.37 -4.76 -19.32
N ILE A 140 -2.16 -5.23 -18.09
CA ILE A 140 -1.39 -4.50 -17.08
C ILE A 140 -0.48 -5.44 -16.32
N THR A 141 0.71 -4.97 -15.97
CA THR A 141 1.63 -5.70 -15.11
C THR A 141 1.25 -5.46 -13.64
N PHE A 142 1.17 -6.52 -12.86
CA PHE A 142 0.95 -6.48 -11.42
C PHE A 142 1.81 -7.55 -10.75
N LEU A 143 2.74 -7.11 -9.88
CA LEU A 143 3.81 -7.96 -9.34
C LEU A 143 4.56 -8.68 -10.48
N ASP A 144 4.77 -9.99 -10.37
CA ASP A 144 5.44 -10.83 -11.37
C ASP A 144 4.46 -11.42 -12.40
N THR A 145 3.32 -10.76 -12.63
CA THR A 145 2.29 -11.22 -13.56
C THR A 145 1.81 -10.13 -14.50
N VAL A 146 1.42 -10.51 -15.70
CA VAL A 146 0.64 -9.67 -16.62
C VAL A 146 -0.78 -10.18 -16.64
N VAL A 147 -1.72 -9.33 -16.25
CA VAL A 147 -3.15 -9.58 -16.32
C VAL A 147 -3.69 -8.96 -17.59
N TYR A 148 -4.37 -9.73 -18.43
CA TYR A 148 -4.80 -9.26 -19.75
C TYR A 148 -6.15 -9.83 -20.20
N LYS A 149 -6.76 -9.14 -21.18
CA LYS A 149 -8.00 -9.56 -21.83
C LYS A 149 -7.68 -10.54 -22.98
N GLY A 150 -7.59 -11.84 -22.67
CA GLY A 150 -7.42 -12.90 -23.66
C GLY A 150 -8.74 -13.43 -24.23
N GLU A 151 -8.71 -14.61 -24.85
CA GLU A 151 -9.90 -15.21 -25.49
C GLU A 151 -11.03 -15.46 -24.48
N ARG A 152 -10.69 -15.87 -23.26
CA ARG A 152 -11.66 -16.14 -22.19
C ARG A 152 -12.40 -14.89 -21.72
N PHE A 153 -11.82 -13.70 -21.94
CA PHE A 153 -12.50 -12.46 -21.60
C PHE A 153 -13.73 -12.22 -22.47
N GLN A 154 -13.67 -12.59 -23.76
CA GLN A 154 -14.77 -12.35 -24.69
C GLN A 154 -15.98 -13.25 -24.42
N ASN A 155 -15.74 -14.49 -24.01
CA ASN A 155 -16.79 -15.50 -23.84
C ASN A 155 -17.29 -15.61 -22.39
N GLU A 156 -16.40 -15.41 -21.41
CA GLU A 156 -16.67 -15.70 -20.00
C GLU A 156 -16.43 -14.50 -19.07
N ALA A 157 -15.96 -13.36 -19.61
CA ALA A 157 -15.54 -12.19 -18.82
C ALA A 157 -14.46 -12.50 -17.78
N ILE A 158 -13.62 -13.51 -18.04
CA ILE A 158 -12.49 -13.88 -17.19
C ILE A 158 -11.19 -13.29 -17.74
N LEU A 159 -10.40 -12.67 -16.88
CA LEU A 159 -9.06 -12.18 -17.22
C LEU A 159 -8.05 -13.34 -17.23
N ASP A 160 -7.16 -13.33 -18.21
CA ASP A 160 -6.05 -14.28 -18.30
C ASP A 160 -4.80 -13.70 -17.63
N VAL A 161 -3.91 -14.59 -17.19
CA VAL A 161 -2.70 -14.23 -16.46
C VAL A 161 -1.52 -14.99 -17.04
N LYS A 162 -0.42 -14.27 -17.30
CA LYS A 162 0.88 -14.85 -17.69
C LYS A 162 1.98 -14.31 -16.77
N THR A 163 3.07 -15.04 -16.64
CA THR A 163 4.24 -14.57 -15.87
C THR A 163 4.88 -13.36 -16.54
N HIS A 164 5.20 -12.35 -15.76
CA HIS A 164 6.01 -11.20 -16.18
C HIS A 164 7.44 -11.39 -15.72
N TYR A 165 8.40 -11.15 -16.61
CA TYR A 165 9.82 -11.11 -16.27
C TYR A 165 10.34 -9.70 -16.52
N LYS A 166 10.97 -9.09 -15.52
CA LYS A 166 11.59 -7.78 -15.70
C LYS A 166 12.69 -7.89 -16.75
N PRO A 167 12.94 -6.85 -17.59
CA PRO A 167 14.02 -6.88 -18.56
C PRO A 167 15.41 -7.13 -17.95
N THR A 168 15.56 -6.86 -16.66
CA THR A 168 16.77 -7.07 -15.85
C THR A 168 16.89 -8.48 -15.26
N GLU A 169 15.88 -9.34 -15.42
CA GLU A 169 15.89 -10.71 -14.92
C GLU A 169 16.88 -11.55 -15.74
N THR A 170 17.99 -11.92 -15.12
CA THR A 170 19.06 -12.70 -15.75
C THR A 170 18.88 -14.21 -15.57
N PHE A 171 17.82 -14.65 -14.86
CA PHE A 171 17.54 -16.05 -14.56
C PHE A 171 18.69 -16.78 -13.84
N ILE A 172 19.56 -16.05 -13.14
CA ILE A 172 20.68 -16.61 -12.39
C ILE A 172 20.20 -16.94 -10.98
N TYR A 173 19.42 -18.01 -10.85
CA TYR A 173 18.91 -18.48 -9.56
C TYR A 173 19.90 -19.35 -8.79
N ILE A 174 21.06 -19.68 -9.38
CA ILE A 174 22.11 -20.48 -8.74
C ILE A 174 23.46 -19.84 -9.06
N SER A 175 24.11 -19.28 -8.05
CA SER A 175 25.54 -19.01 -8.08
C SER A 175 26.25 -20.32 -7.74
N VAL A 176 27.05 -20.86 -8.65
CA VAL A 176 27.94 -22.01 -8.40
C VAL A 176 29.18 -21.53 -7.65
#